data_AF-A0A656K424-F1
#
_entry.id   AF-A0A656K424-F1
#
_cell.length_a   1.000
_cell.length_b   1.000
_cell.length_c   1.000
_cell.angle_alpha   90.00
_cell.angle_beta   90.00
_cell.angle_gamma   90.00
#
_symmetry.space_group_name_H-M   'P 1'
#
loop_
_entity.id
_entity.type
_entity.pdbx_description
1 polymer ?
#
loop_
_entity_poly.entity_id
_entity_poly.type
_entity_poly.pdbx_seq_one_letter_code
_entity_poly.pdbx_strand_id
1 'polypeptide(L)'
;RHGSTGAADAGPANIGQWLEGTSQERLDHQAIWDRIEAAGDAPMLMALIGRLRETADYLRARDALVQRVWHVLGAASNDPQLRQLLNAMADEAIASRTCGDGVRLEFNQMEVQVFALDALRDIPLTERGPTLYRLARRFFRLDEVDRLARLNAGTRDQAEVRLAYRLGLAERLDLPLPPTRMLYRTAAAVTADELLGVEGQVLASQDGPAFFASVVDRDYWVAWLRASYASEFAELKATIDAERAGLEDEFAELDDAYLARIKALDEQQKMREQELIKQLTYREGMKYND
;
A
#
# COMPACT_ATOMS: atom_id res chain seq x y z
N ARG A 1 -0.51 -2.38 43.66
CA ARG A 1 0.84 -2.79 43.23
C ARG A 1 0.69 -3.61 41.96
N HIS A 2 0.69 -2.96 40.80
CA HIS A 2 0.68 -3.65 39.51
C HIS A 2 2.10 -3.67 38.96
N GLY A 3 2.59 -4.88 38.72
CA GLY A 3 3.92 -5.12 38.20
C GLY A 3 4.05 -4.58 36.79
N SER A 4 5.05 -3.72 36.61
CA SER A 4 5.64 -3.38 35.33
C SER A 4 6.29 -4.64 34.77
N THR A 5 5.62 -5.32 33.84
CA THR A 5 6.28 -6.30 32.96
C THR A 5 6.92 -5.50 31.82
N GLY A 6 8.25 -5.50 31.81
CA GLY A 6 9.06 -4.71 30.92
C GLY A 6 8.79 -4.99 29.45
N ALA A 7 8.80 -3.92 28.66
CA ALA A 7 9.08 -4.00 27.24
C ALA A 7 10.47 -4.65 27.10
N ALA A 8 10.49 -5.95 26.78
CA ALA A 8 11.69 -6.60 26.32
C ALA A 8 11.98 -6.01 24.93
N ASP A 9 13.11 -5.33 24.83
CA ASP A 9 13.70 -4.84 23.60
C ASP A 9 13.80 -6.01 22.62
N ALA A 10 12.87 -6.10 21.68
CA ALA A 10 12.92 -7.09 20.62
C ALA A 10 14.09 -6.68 19.71
N GLY A 11 15.27 -7.21 20.00
CA GLY A 11 16.46 -7.02 19.18
C GLY A 11 16.19 -7.34 17.70
N PRO A 12 17.08 -6.92 16.79
CA PRO A 12 16.90 -7.12 15.35
C PRO A 12 16.54 -8.57 15.07
N ALA A 13 15.62 -8.77 14.11
CA ALA A 13 15.16 -10.10 13.75
C ALA A 13 16.36 -11.01 13.46
N ASN A 14 16.34 -12.23 14.00
CA ASN A 14 17.39 -13.22 13.72
C ASN A 14 16.87 -14.15 12.64
N ILE A 15 17.59 -14.23 11.51
CA ILE A 15 17.20 -15.06 10.37
C ILE A 15 16.90 -16.51 10.76
N GLY A 16 17.63 -17.08 11.72
CA GLY A 16 17.47 -18.48 12.16
C GLY A 16 16.09 -18.81 12.72
N GLN A 17 15.31 -17.80 13.12
CA GLN A 17 13.94 -17.97 13.61
C GLN A 17 12.91 -18.09 12.48
N TRP A 18 13.32 -17.75 11.25
CA TRP A 18 12.53 -17.72 10.03
C TRP A 18 13.00 -18.73 8.98
N LEU A 19 14.20 -19.30 9.13
CA LEU A 19 14.73 -20.35 8.27
C LEU A 19 14.07 -21.71 8.57
N GLU A 20 13.02 -22.02 7.81
CA GLU A 20 12.37 -23.32 7.80
C GLU A 20 12.38 -23.93 6.40
N GLY A 21 12.03 -25.21 6.29
CA GLY A 21 11.97 -25.93 5.02
C GLY A 21 13.22 -26.73 4.67
N THR A 22 13.32 -27.09 3.40
CA THR A 22 14.40 -27.86 2.79
C THR A 22 15.74 -27.12 2.85
N SER A 23 16.84 -27.84 2.58
CA SER A 23 18.16 -27.20 2.50
C SER A 23 18.22 -26.12 1.40
N GLN A 24 17.51 -26.31 0.28
CA GLN A 24 17.49 -25.31 -0.79
C GLN A 24 16.69 -24.06 -0.37
N GLU A 25 15.48 -24.23 0.17
CA GLU A 25 14.67 -23.09 0.63
C GLU A 25 15.41 -22.26 1.68
N ARG A 26 16.13 -22.92 2.61
CA ARG A 26 16.96 -22.22 3.60
C ARG A 26 18.10 -21.42 2.97
N LEU A 27 18.73 -21.92 1.90
CA LEU A 27 19.77 -21.19 1.18
C LEU A 27 19.18 -19.98 0.44
N ASP A 28 18.03 -20.16 -0.21
CA ASP A 28 17.35 -19.08 -0.94
C ASP A 28 16.91 -17.96 0.01
N HIS A 29 16.32 -18.33 1.15
CA HIS A 29 15.94 -17.41 2.22
C HIS A 29 17.15 -16.69 2.83
N GLN A 30 18.26 -17.39 3.05
CA GLN A 30 19.51 -16.77 3.50
C GLN A 30 20.00 -15.71 2.49
N ALA A 31 19.99 -16.03 1.19
CA ALA A 31 20.41 -15.09 0.16
C ALA A 31 19.47 -13.87 0.03
N ILE A 32 18.17 -14.02 0.29
CA ILE A 32 17.22 -12.90 0.36
C ILE A 32 17.57 -11.99 1.53
N TRP A 33 17.78 -12.57 2.71
CA TRP A 33 18.10 -11.84 3.92
C TRP A 33 19.41 -11.07 3.83
N ASP A 34 20.47 -11.74 3.39
CA ASP A 34 21.81 -11.14 3.25
C ASP A 34 21.80 -9.94 2.30
N ARG A 35 20.98 -9.98 1.23
CA ARG A 35 20.83 -8.85 0.31
C ARG A 35 20.18 -7.63 0.97
N ILE A 36 19.19 -7.84 1.84
CA ILE A 36 18.54 -6.76 2.57
C ILE A 36 19.48 -6.17 3.62
N GLU A 37 20.21 -7.02 4.36
CA GLU A 37 21.19 -6.56 5.34
C GLU A 37 22.34 -5.79 4.67
N ALA A 38 22.86 -6.29 3.54
CA ALA A 38 23.92 -5.63 2.79
C ALA A 38 23.49 -4.26 2.23
N ALA A 39 22.21 -4.10 1.87
CA ALA A 39 21.67 -2.80 1.45
C ALA A 39 21.62 -1.79 2.61
N GLY A 40 21.35 -2.24 3.84
CA GLY A 40 21.41 -1.42 5.05
C GLY A 40 20.34 -0.32 5.16
N ASP A 41 19.35 -0.30 4.27
CA ASP A 41 18.33 0.74 4.12
C ASP A 41 16.95 0.36 4.71
N ALA A 42 16.82 -0.84 5.29
CA ALA A 42 15.56 -1.40 5.78
C ALA A 42 15.51 -1.82 7.26
N PRO A 43 16.15 -1.11 8.22
CA PRO A 43 16.25 -1.58 9.61
C PRO A 43 14.90 -1.71 10.32
N MET A 44 13.93 -0.83 10.03
CA MET A 44 12.61 -0.85 10.66
C MET A 44 11.76 -1.99 10.12
N LEU A 45 11.86 -2.29 8.82
CA LEU A 45 11.24 -3.49 8.24
C LEU A 45 11.73 -4.74 8.97
N MET A 46 13.05 -4.88 9.14
CA MET A 46 13.64 -6.03 9.84
C MET A 46 13.20 -6.10 11.30
N ALA A 47 13.12 -4.96 12.00
CA ALA A 47 12.59 -4.90 13.36
C ALA A 47 11.11 -5.34 13.44
N LEU A 48 10.27 -4.88 12.50
CA LEU A 48 8.86 -5.28 12.44
C LEU A 48 8.70 -6.78 12.17
N ILE A 49 9.49 -7.35 11.25
CA ILE A 49 9.53 -8.81 11.05
C ILE A 49 9.89 -9.50 12.37
N GLY A 50 10.86 -9.01 13.12
CA GLY A 50 11.21 -9.56 14.45
C GLY A 50 10.02 -9.59 15.41
N ARG A 51 9.23 -8.52 15.44
CA ARG A 51 8.03 -8.39 16.29
C ARG A 51 6.88 -9.31 15.88
N LEU A 52 6.82 -9.77 14.62
CA LEU A 52 5.81 -10.75 14.20
C LEU A 52 5.84 -12.03 15.02
N ARG A 53 6.97 -12.36 15.65
CA ARG A 53 7.12 -13.51 16.55
C ARG A 53 6.22 -13.47 17.79
N GLU A 54 5.78 -12.28 18.17
CA GLU A 54 4.88 -12.05 19.31
C GLU A 54 3.40 -12.19 18.91
N THR A 55 3.12 -12.37 17.62
CA THR A 55 1.75 -12.42 17.11
C THR A 55 1.13 -13.82 17.18
N ALA A 56 -0.19 -13.82 17.13
CA ALA A 56 -1.03 -15.00 16.93
C ALA A 56 -0.53 -15.97 15.87
N ASP A 57 -0.17 -15.40 14.72
CA ASP A 57 0.09 -16.12 13.49
C ASP A 57 1.37 -16.92 13.68
N TYR A 58 2.37 -16.35 14.35
CA TYR A 58 3.59 -17.07 14.69
C TYR A 58 3.33 -18.22 15.68
N LEU A 59 2.47 -18.01 16.68
CA LEU A 59 2.20 -19.01 17.71
C LEU A 59 1.30 -20.16 17.25
N ARG A 60 0.40 -19.92 16.27
CA ARG A 60 -0.68 -20.85 15.90
C ARG A 60 -0.68 -21.27 14.43
N ALA A 61 0.02 -20.57 13.56
CA ALA A 61 0.04 -20.77 12.11
C ALA A 61 1.40 -20.39 11.51
N ARG A 62 2.48 -20.83 12.17
CA ARG A 62 3.85 -20.42 11.87
C ARG A 62 4.23 -20.60 10.40
N ASP A 63 3.98 -21.78 9.84
CA ASP A 63 4.35 -22.10 8.45
C ASP A 63 3.74 -21.11 7.44
N ALA A 64 2.45 -20.77 7.63
CA ALA A 64 1.77 -19.81 6.77
C ALA A 64 2.33 -18.39 6.94
N LEU A 65 2.67 -17.98 8.16
CA LEU A 65 3.30 -16.69 8.41
C LEU A 65 4.71 -16.62 7.80
N VAL A 66 5.50 -17.69 7.94
CA VAL A 66 6.87 -17.77 7.40
C VAL A 66 6.85 -17.62 5.88
N GLN A 67 5.94 -18.31 5.18
CA GLN A 67 5.76 -18.16 3.74
C GLN A 67 5.43 -16.71 3.33
N ARG A 68 4.50 -16.08 4.05
CA ARG A 68 4.12 -14.67 3.84
C ARG A 68 5.29 -13.71 4.08
N VAL A 69 6.06 -13.92 5.14
CA VAL A 69 7.26 -13.12 5.46
C VAL A 69 8.29 -13.24 4.34
N TRP A 70 8.59 -14.44 3.86
CA TRP A 70 9.56 -14.63 2.79
C TRP A 70 9.09 -14.11 1.44
N HIS A 71 7.79 -14.12 1.17
CA HIS A 71 7.22 -13.47 0.00
C HIS A 71 7.48 -11.95 0.02
N VAL A 72 7.18 -11.28 1.15
CA VAL A 72 7.42 -9.84 1.32
C VAL A 72 8.91 -9.50 1.26
N LEU A 73 9.76 -10.25 1.97
CA LEU A 73 11.21 -10.04 1.95
C LEU A 73 11.80 -10.33 0.57
N GLY A 74 11.30 -11.34 -0.14
CA GLY A 74 11.70 -11.65 -1.52
C GLY A 74 11.44 -10.48 -2.46
N ALA A 75 10.25 -9.89 -2.41
CA ALA A 75 9.92 -8.70 -3.19
C ALA A 75 10.82 -7.51 -2.83
N ALA A 76 10.99 -7.22 -1.53
CA ALA A 76 11.84 -6.13 -1.04
C ALA A 76 13.33 -6.32 -1.40
N SER A 77 13.82 -7.57 -1.46
CA SER A 77 15.23 -7.85 -1.80
C SER A 77 15.57 -7.51 -3.26
N ASN A 78 14.56 -7.47 -4.14
CA ASN A 78 14.74 -7.23 -5.57
C ASN A 78 14.39 -5.79 -5.99
N ASP A 79 13.72 -5.01 -5.13
CA ASP A 79 13.24 -3.67 -5.44
C ASP A 79 13.59 -2.69 -4.32
N PRO A 80 14.59 -1.80 -4.52
CA PRO A 80 14.99 -0.79 -3.54
C PRO A 80 13.88 0.20 -3.19
N GLN A 81 13.02 0.58 -4.13
CA GLN A 81 11.93 1.54 -3.88
C GLN A 81 10.86 0.91 -3.00
N LEU A 82 10.45 -0.32 -3.32
CA LEU A 82 9.55 -1.09 -2.47
C LEU A 82 10.15 -1.27 -1.07
N ARG A 83 11.42 -1.63 -0.98
CA ARG A 83 12.08 -1.85 0.31
C ARG A 83 12.07 -0.61 1.19
N GLN A 84 12.33 0.57 0.62
CA GLN A 84 12.24 1.84 1.34
C GLN A 84 10.80 2.16 1.78
N LEU A 85 9.81 1.93 0.92
CA LEU A 85 8.40 2.09 1.26
C LEU A 85 8.01 1.19 2.45
N LEU A 86 8.32 -0.10 2.38
CA LEU A 86 8.02 -1.05 3.45
C LEU A 86 8.75 -0.70 4.75
N ASN A 87 9.98 -0.19 4.66
CA ASN A 87 10.71 0.31 5.83
C ASN A 87 10.03 1.54 6.46
N ALA A 88 9.56 2.50 5.66
CA ALA A 88 8.84 3.67 6.16
C ALA A 88 7.52 3.29 6.84
N MET A 89 6.76 2.36 6.24
CA MET A 89 5.56 1.79 6.87
C MET A 89 5.88 1.10 8.21
N ALA A 90 7.00 0.38 8.27
CA ALA A 90 7.44 -0.27 9.50
C ALA A 90 7.84 0.73 10.60
N ASP A 91 8.50 1.83 10.20
CA ASP A 91 8.92 2.90 11.12
C ASP A 91 7.70 3.55 11.79
N GLU A 92 6.69 3.92 11.01
CA GLU A 92 5.44 4.48 11.53
C GLU A 92 4.72 3.52 12.51
N ALA A 93 4.69 2.23 12.16
CA ALA A 93 4.12 1.19 12.99
C ALA A 93 4.88 1.02 14.33
N ILE A 94 6.21 1.10 14.31
CA ILE A 94 7.04 0.97 15.51
C ILE A 94 6.91 2.22 16.38
N ALA A 95 6.99 3.41 15.77
CA ALA A 95 6.89 4.71 16.45
C ALA A 95 5.58 4.85 17.23
N SER A 96 4.48 4.31 16.68
CA SER A 96 3.14 4.36 17.29
C SER A 96 2.95 3.40 18.48
N ARG A 97 4.00 2.67 18.92
CA ARG A 97 3.94 1.63 19.98
C ARG A 97 2.83 0.61 19.75
N THR A 98 2.64 0.26 18.49
CA THR A 98 1.54 -0.57 18.03
C THR A 98 1.51 -1.90 18.79
N CYS A 99 0.35 -2.32 19.28
CA CYS A 99 0.14 -3.60 19.96
C CYS A 99 0.41 -4.80 19.03
N GLY A 100 0.45 -6.03 19.55
CA GLY A 100 0.70 -7.23 18.72
C GLY A 100 -0.27 -7.38 17.54
N ASP A 101 -1.55 -7.06 17.73
CA ASP A 101 -2.54 -7.10 16.64
C ASP A 101 -2.33 -6.00 15.61
N GLY A 102 -1.86 -4.82 16.02
CA GLY A 102 -1.52 -3.78 15.07
C GLY A 102 -0.22 -4.09 14.30
N VAL A 103 0.80 -4.72 14.90
CA VAL A 103 1.99 -5.20 14.13
C VAL A 103 1.56 -6.13 13.00
N ARG A 104 0.62 -7.03 13.30
CA ARG A 104 0.08 -7.96 12.30
C ARG A 104 -0.71 -7.24 11.20
N LEU A 105 -1.45 -6.20 11.56
CA LEU A 105 -2.24 -5.40 10.64
C LEU A 105 -1.34 -4.60 9.70
N GLU A 106 -0.28 -4.01 10.24
CA GLU A 106 0.71 -3.28 9.43
C GLU A 106 1.49 -4.23 8.52
N PHE A 107 1.85 -5.42 8.99
CA PHE A 107 2.41 -6.44 8.09
C PHE A 107 1.41 -6.84 6.98
N ASN A 108 0.13 -7.02 7.30
CA ASN A 108 -0.88 -7.28 6.27
C ASN A 108 -1.00 -6.12 5.26
N GLN A 109 -0.82 -4.88 5.71
CA GLN A 109 -0.76 -3.73 4.81
C GLN A 109 0.47 -3.79 3.87
N MET A 110 1.62 -4.26 4.35
CA MET A 110 2.81 -4.48 3.51
C MET A 110 2.59 -5.57 2.48
N GLU A 111 1.94 -6.67 2.87
CA GLU A 111 1.59 -7.75 1.93
C GLU A 111 0.66 -7.24 0.82
N VAL A 112 -0.28 -6.35 1.16
CA VAL A 112 -1.16 -5.71 0.18
C VAL A 112 -0.36 -4.88 -0.84
N GLN A 113 0.73 -4.22 -0.44
CA GLN A 113 1.64 -3.52 -1.37
C GLN A 113 2.39 -4.50 -2.28
N VAL A 114 2.92 -5.59 -1.73
CA VAL A 114 3.63 -6.63 -2.51
C VAL A 114 2.68 -7.32 -3.48
N PHE A 115 1.47 -7.65 -3.03
CA PHE A 115 0.40 -8.18 -3.87
C PHE A 115 0.04 -7.24 -5.00
N ALA A 116 0.01 -5.93 -4.74
CA ALA A 116 -0.20 -4.95 -5.80
C ALA A 116 0.86 -5.13 -6.89
N LEU A 117 2.15 -5.13 -6.52
CA LEU A 117 3.25 -5.27 -7.48
C LEU A 117 3.23 -6.61 -8.22
N ASP A 118 2.97 -7.71 -7.52
CA ASP A 118 2.92 -9.03 -8.14
C ASP A 118 1.73 -9.19 -9.08
N ALA A 119 0.58 -8.63 -8.72
CA ALA A 119 -0.58 -8.60 -9.61
C ALA A 119 -0.29 -7.84 -10.91
N LEU A 120 0.69 -6.93 -10.93
CA LEU A 120 1.11 -6.19 -12.12
C LEU A 120 2.10 -6.94 -13.01
N ARG A 121 2.74 -7.99 -12.48
CA ARG A 121 3.71 -8.77 -13.23
C ARG A 121 2.99 -9.63 -14.28
N ASP A 122 3.57 -9.66 -15.47
CA ASP A 122 3.18 -10.55 -16.57
C ASP A 122 1.72 -10.43 -17.09
N ILE A 123 0.98 -9.36 -16.77
CA ILE A 123 -0.32 -9.13 -17.40
C ILE A 123 -0.12 -8.75 -18.88
N PRO A 124 -0.84 -9.39 -19.83
CA PRO A 124 -0.88 -8.95 -21.23
C PRO A 124 -1.35 -7.49 -21.36
N LEU A 125 -0.75 -6.71 -22.27
CA LEU A 125 -1.07 -5.28 -22.41
C LEU A 125 -2.58 -4.99 -22.56
N THR A 126 -3.31 -5.88 -23.24
CA THR A 126 -4.76 -5.78 -23.47
C THR A 126 -5.61 -5.99 -22.20
N GLU A 127 -5.09 -6.70 -21.20
CA GLU A 127 -5.80 -7.02 -19.96
C GLU A 127 -5.37 -6.15 -18.77
N ARG A 128 -4.31 -5.34 -18.95
CA ARG A 128 -3.75 -4.48 -17.89
C ARG A 128 -4.77 -3.49 -17.35
N GLY A 129 -5.40 -2.69 -18.21
CA GLY A 129 -6.38 -1.68 -17.79
C GLY A 129 -7.52 -2.23 -16.92
N PRO A 130 -8.29 -3.23 -17.39
CA PRO A 130 -9.34 -3.86 -16.59
C PRO A 130 -8.85 -4.47 -15.28
N THR A 131 -7.68 -5.13 -15.30
CA THR A 131 -7.11 -5.80 -14.12
C THR A 131 -6.69 -4.78 -13.06
N LEU A 132 -6.04 -3.71 -13.50
CA LEU A 132 -5.65 -2.58 -12.66
C LEU A 132 -6.84 -1.89 -12.03
N TYR A 133 -7.89 -1.68 -12.80
CA TYR A 133 -9.09 -1.02 -12.32
C TYR A 133 -9.84 -1.88 -11.29
N ARG A 134 -9.92 -3.20 -11.51
CA ARG A 134 -10.44 -4.15 -10.49
C ARG A 134 -9.59 -4.12 -9.23
N LEU A 135 -8.27 -4.11 -9.36
CA LEU A 135 -7.37 -4.00 -8.21
C LEU A 135 -7.60 -2.69 -7.43
N ALA A 136 -7.80 -1.57 -8.14
CA ALA A 136 -8.11 -0.29 -7.52
C ALA A 136 -9.43 -0.31 -6.73
N ARG A 137 -10.47 -0.98 -7.26
CA ARG A 137 -11.73 -1.20 -6.51
C ARG A 137 -11.50 -1.98 -5.22
N ARG A 138 -10.72 -3.07 -5.28
CA ARG A 138 -10.41 -3.91 -4.12
C ARG A 138 -9.63 -3.15 -3.04
N PHE A 139 -8.62 -2.37 -3.44
CA PHE A 139 -7.89 -1.52 -2.49
C PHE A 139 -8.75 -0.41 -1.92
N PHE A 140 -9.58 0.26 -2.74
CA PHE A 140 -10.50 1.27 -2.23
C PHE A 140 -11.41 0.71 -1.14
N ARG A 141 -11.99 -0.48 -1.35
CA ARG A 141 -12.82 -1.15 -0.34
C ARG A 141 -12.04 -1.44 0.94
N LEU A 142 -10.79 -1.91 0.82
CA LEU A 142 -9.93 -2.14 1.98
C LEU A 142 -9.64 -0.84 2.75
N ASP A 143 -9.28 0.23 2.04
CA ASP A 143 -8.97 1.54 2.61
C ASP A 143 -10.21 2.11 3.35
N GLU A 144 -11.40 1.94 2.77
CA GLU A 144 -12.66 2.40 3.33
C GLU A 144 -13.10 1.57 4.54
N VAL A 145 -12.94 0.24 4.48
CA VAL A 145 -13.13 -0.66 5.63
C VAL A 145 -12.25 -0.23 6.80
N ASP A 146 -10.98 0.06 6.52
CA ASP A 146 -10.03 0.52 7.53
C ASP A 146 -10.39 1.87 8.12
N ARG A 147 -10.83 2.81 7.28
CA ARG A 147 -11.28 4.14 7.70
C ARG A 147 -12.51 4.01 8.61
N LEU A 148 -13.50 3.23 8.22
CA LEU A 148 -14.72 2.99 8.99
C LEU A 148 -14.42 2.27 10.30
N ALA A 149 -13.51 1.29 10.30
CA ALA A 149 -13.08 0.62 11.52
C ALA A 149 -12.48 1.60 12.54
N ARG A 150 -11.60 2.53 12.09
CA ARG A 150 -11.04 3.56 12.97
C ARG A 150 -12.11 4.50 13.54
N LEU A 151 -13.08 4.90 12.72
CA LEU A 151 -14.18 5.76 13.14
C LEU A 151 -15.12 5.06 14.12
N ASN A 152 -15.45 3.80 13.84
CA ASN A 152 -16.42 3.04 14.62
C ASN A 152 -15.81 2.46 15.89
N ALA A 153 -14.48 2.33 16.00
CA ALA A 153 -13.83 1.69 17.14
C ALA A 153 -14.31 2.24 18.49
N GLY A 154 -14.52 3.55 18.60
CA GLY A 154 -14.95 4.19 19.84
C GLY A 154 -13.93 3.93 20.96
N THR A 155 -14.35 3.25 22.02
CA THR A 155 -13.46 2.85 23.14
C THR A 155 -12.79 1.49 22.94
N ARG A 156 -13.10 0.77 21.85
CA ARG A 156 -12.52 -0.54 21.51
C ARG A 156 -11.10 -0.36 20.95
N ASP A 157 -10.30 -1.41 21.00
CA ASP A 157 -8.99 -1.41 20.35
C ASP A 157 -9.17 -1.29 18.81
N GLN A 158 -8.56 -0.26 18.22
CA GLN A 158 -8.71 0.02 16.79
C GLN A 158 -8.14 -1.09 15.90
N ALA A 159 -7.05 -1.73 16.32
CA ALA A 159 -6.44 -2.83 15.56
C ALA A 159 -7.35 -4.06 15.58
N GLU A 160 -7.97 -4.36 16.73
CA GLU A 160 -8.95 -5.44 16.83
C GLU A 160 -10.19 -5.18 15.96
N VAL A 161 -10.74 -3.96 15.96
CA VAL A 161 -11.91 -3.63 15.13
C VAL A 161 -11.58 -3.67 13.64
N ARG A 162 -10.44 -3.08 13.21
CA ARG A 162 -9.97 -3.15 11.81
C ARG A 162 -9.85 -4.60 11.34
N LEU A 163 -9.21 -5.43 12.16
CA LEU A 163 -9.04 -6.84 11.87
C LEU A 163 -10.37 -7.60 11.80
N ALA A 164 -11.29 -7.33 12.72
CA ALA A 164 -12.62 -7.94 12.72
C ALA A 164 -13.41 -7.55 11.46
N TYR A 165 -13.34 -6.29 11.04
CA TYR A 165 -13.99 -5.83 9.81
C TYR A 165 -13.35 -6.47 8.56
N ARG A 166 -12.01 -6.43 8.43
CA ARG A 166 -11.30 -7.06 7.31
C ARG A 166 -11.65 -8.54 7.19
N LEU A 167 -11.72 -9.27 8.30
CA LEU A 167 -12.08 -10.69 8.32
C LEU A 167 -13.56 -10.91 7.98
N GLY A 168 -14.46 -10.13 8.57
CA GLY A 168 -15.92 -10.29 8.40
C GLY A 168 -16.43 -9.87 7.03
N LEU A 169 -15.72 -8.95 6.35
CA LEU A 169 -16.11 -8.40 5.05
C LEU A 169 -15.28 -8.90 3.87
N ALA A 170 -14.26 -9.74 4.14
CA ALA A 170 -13.32 -10.25 3.15
C ALA A 170 -14.00 -10.75 1.86
N GLU A 171 -14.90 -11.73 1.98
CA GLU A 171 -15.58 -12.34 0.84
C GLU A 171 -16.61 -11.40 0.21
N ARG A 172 -17.36 -10.67 1.04
CA ARG A 172 -18.46 -9.80 0.60
C ARG A 172 -17.98 -8.60 -0.21
N LEU A 173 -16.81 -8.07 0.15
CA LEU A 173 -16.20 -6.91 -0.52
C LEU A 173 -15.05 -7.30 -1.45
N ASP A 174 -14.74 -8.58 -1.62
CA ASP A 174 -13.58 -9.06 -2.38
C ASP A 174 -12.28 -8.33 -1.95
N LEU A 175 -12.05 -8.27 -0.63
CA LEU A 175 -10.87 -7.59 -0.09
C LEU A 175 -9.59 -8.30 -0.53
N PRO A 176 -8.51 -7.56 -0.83
CA PRO A 176 -7.22 -8.16 -1.15
C PRO A 176 -6.58 -8.73 0.12
N LEU A 177 -5.99 -9.92 -0.02
CA LEU A 177 -5.24 -10.61 1.05
C LEU A 177 -5.89 -10.53 2.44
N PRO A 178 -7.12 -11.06 2.61
CA PRO A 178 -7.79 -10.99 3.89
C PRO A 178 -6.99 -11.74 4.97
N PRO A 179 -6.91 -11.20 6.20
CA PRO A 179 -6.20 -11.86 7.29
C PRO A 179 -6.85 -13.21 7.60
N THR A 180 -6.05 -14.26 7.77
CA THR A 180 -6.55 -15.64 7.82
C THR A 180 -7.31 -15.95 9.12
N ARG A 181 -6.93 -15.32 10.25
CA ARG A 181 -7.51 -15.58 11.59
C ARG A 181 -7.41 -14.36 12.51
N MET A 182 -8.21 -14.31 13.57
CA MET A 182 -8.14 -13.31 14.66
C MET A 182 -8.14 -14.01 16.02
N LEU A 183 -7.24 -13.62 16.94
CA LEU A 183 -7.14 -14.22 18.29
C LEU A 183 -8.32 -13.88 19.20
N TYR A 184 -8.81 -12.64 19.10
CA TYR A 184 -9.79 -12.08 20.05
C TYR A 184 -11.04 -11.57 19.34
N ARG A 185 -11.68 -12.42 18.52
CA ARG A 185 -12.96 -12.07 17.86
C ARG A 185 -14.02 -11.53 18.83
N THR A 186 -14.00 -12.01 20.07
CA THR A 186 -14.90 -11.56 21.15
C THR A 186 -14.56 -10.19 21.72
N ALA A 187 -13.29 -9.75 21.66
CA ALA A 187 -12.85 -8.47 22.23
C ALA A 187 -13.26 -7.27 21.35
N ALA A 188 -13.32 -7.46 20.03
CA ALA A 188 -13.80 -6.42 19.10
C ALA A 188 -15.30 -6.14 19.21
N ALA A 189 -16.08 -7.08 19.78
CA ALA A 189 -17.54 -6.97 19.96
C ALA A 189 -18.31 -6.52 18.70
N VAL A 190 -17.81 -6.87 17.51
CA VAL A 190 -18.41 -6.48 16.22
C VAL A 190 -19.59 -7.39 15.91
N THR A 191 -20.75 -6.79 15.63
CA THR A 191 -21.99 -7.52 15.33
C THR A 191 -22.18 -7.74 13.82
N ALA A 192 -23.04 -8.70 13.44
CA ALA A 192 -23.38 -8.91 12.03
C ALA A 192 -24.06 -7.68 11.41
N ASP A 193 -24.93 -7.00 12.18
CA ASP A 193 -25.62 -5.78 11.73
C ASP A 193 -24.62 -4.63 11.50
N GLU A 194 -23.61 -4.50 12.36
CA GLU A 194 -22.51 -3.54 12.17
C GLU A 194 -21.74 -3.83 10.88
N LEU A 195 -21.40 -5.10 10.60
CA LEU A 195 -20.73 -5.48 9.35
C LEU A 195 -21.59 -5.16 8.11
N LEU A 196 -22.88 -5.47 8.13
CA LEU A 196 -23.79 -5.13 7.03
C LEU A 196 -23.89 -3.62 6.80
N GLY A 197 -23.93 -2.84 7.88
CA GLY A 197 -23.93 -1.37 7.80
C GLY A 197 -22.62 -0.80 7.24
N VAL A 198 -21.48 -1.40 7.57
CA VAL A 198 -20.16 -1.01 7.02
C VAL A 198 -20.07 -1.38 5.55
N GLU A 199 -20.49 -2.59 5.16
CA GLU A 199 -20.53 -3.01 3.76
C GLU A 199 -21.34 -2.04 2.89
N GLY A 200 -22.55 -1.68 3.33
CA GLY A 200 -23.39 -0.73 2.59
C GLY A 200 -22.72 0.65 2.42
N GLN A 201 -22.02 1.14 3.45
CA GLN A 201 -21.27 2.40 3.35
C GLN A 201 -20.09 2.31 2.38
N VAL A 202 -19.35 1.19 2.40
CA VAL A 202 -18.22 0.98 1.48
C VAL A 202 -18.70 0.98 0.03
N LEU A 203 -19.77 0.24 -0.27
CA LEU A 203 -20.33 0.16 -1.63
C LEU A 203 -20.87 1.52 -2.09
N ALA A 204 -21.59 2.25 -1.23
CA ALA A 204 -22.07 3.60 -1.55
C ALA A 204 -20.93 4.60 -1.79
N SER A 205 -19.84 4.50 -1.01
CA SER A 205 -18.65 5.34 -1.19
C SER A 205 -17.92 5.01 -2.51
N GLN A 206 -17.94 3.72 -2.91
CA GLN A 206 -17.33 3.26 -4.15
C GLN A 206 -18.01 3.82 -5.39
N ASP A 207 -19.34 3.99 -5.36
CA ASP A 207 -20.10 4.58 -6.46
C ASP A 207 -20.03 6.12 -6.48
N GLY A 208 -19.36 6.71 -5.49
CA GLY A 208 -19.18 8.14 -5.33
C GLY A 208 -17.86 8.70 -5.90
N PRO A 209 -17.66 10.02 -5.76
CA PRO A 209 -16.44 10.68 -6.22
C PRO A 209 -15.17 10.26 -5.46
N ALA A 210 -15.32 9.67 -4.27
CA ALA A 210 -14.22 9.22 -3.43
C ALA A 210 -13.41 8.10 -4.10
N PHE A 211 -14.09 7.15 -4.75
CA PHE A 211 -13.41 6.09 -5.49
C PHE A 211 -12.59 6.66 -6.65
N PHE A 212 -13.18 7.53 -7.46
CA PHE A 212 -12.49 8.16 -8.57
C PHE A 212 -11.22 8.90 -8.12
N ALA A 213 -11.33 9.72 -7.06
CA ALA A 213 -10.17 10.41 -6.48
C ALA A 213 -9.08 9.40 -6.05
N SER A 214 -9.48 8.30 -5.40
CA SER A 214 -8.54 7.26 -4.97
C SER A 214 -7.83 6.54 -6.12
N VAL A 215 -8.43 6.44 -7.32
CA VAL A 215 -7.82 5.79 -8.47
C VAL A 215 -6.76 6.71 -9.11
N VAL A 216 -7.09 8.00 -9.22
CA VAL A 216 -6.20 9.03 -9.80
C VAL A 216 -4.87 9.14 -9.02
N ASP A 217 -4.91 8.92 -7.70
CA ASP A 217 -3.74 9.02 -6.83
C ASP A 217 -2.90 7.74 -6.74
N ARG A 218 -3.23 6.68 -7.50
CA ARG A 218 -2.50 5.40 -7.44
C ARG A 218 -1.36 5.35 -8.46
N ASP A 219 -0.13 5.22 -7.97
CA ASP A 219 1.08 5.21 -8.80
C ASP A 219 1.05 4.17 -9.92
N TYR A 220 0.62 2.94 -9.63
CA TYR A 220 0.54 1.89 -10.64
C TYR A 220 -0.44 2.23 -11.76
N TRP A 221 -1.52 2.95 -11.44
CA TRP A 221 -2.57 3.33 -12.38
C TRP A 221 -2.05 4.46 -13.26
N VAL A 222 -1.44 5.48 -12.65
CA VAL A 222 -0.80 6.60 -13.36
C VAL A 222 0.33 6.10 -14.26
N ALA A 223 1.17 5.18 -13.80
CA ALA A 223 2.23 4.58 -14.59
C ALA A 223 1.68 3.85 -15.84
N TRP A 224 0.61 3.09 -15.66
CA TRP A 224 -0.06 2.43 -16.77
C TRP A 224 -0.72 3.41 -17.75
N LEU A 225 -1.35 4.48 -17.24
CA LEU A 225 -1.92 5.54 -18.08
C LEU A 225 -0.84 6.21 -18.93
N ARG A 226 0.30 6.56 -18.34
CA ARG A 226 1.44 7.15 -19.07
C ARG A 226 1.96 6.23 -20.16
N ALA A 227 2.06 4.93 -19.88
CA ALA A 227 2.52 3.96 -20.86
C ALA A 227 1.50 3.75 -22.00
N SER A 228 0.21 3.68 -21.66
CA SER A 228 -0.87 3.39 -22.62
C SER A 228 -1.27 4.59 -23.47
N TYR A 229 -1.10 5.81 -22.92
CA TYR A 229 -1.44 7.08 -23.54
C TYR A 229 -0.21 7.96 -23.79
N ALA A 230 0.91 7.32 -24.10
CA ALA A 230 2.21 7.99 -24.27
C ALA A 230 2.17 9.14 -25.28
N SER A 231 1.38 9.04 -26.34
CA SER A 231 1.21 10.12 -27.33
C SER A 231 0.55 11.36 -26.73
N GLU A 232 -0.50 11.21 -25.93
CA GLU A 232 -1.21 12.35 -25.31
C GLU A 232 -0.33 13.06 -24.28
N PHE A 233 0.44 12.29 -23.49
CA PHE A 233 1.45 12.86 -22.58
C PHE A 233 2.60 13.54 -23.34
N ALA A 234 3.03 12.99 -24.48
CA ALA A 234 4.08 13.59 -25.31
C ALA A 234 3.61 14.90 -25.97
N GLU A 235 2.36 14.98 -26.42
CA GLU A 235 1.76 16.21 -26.95
C GLU A 235 1.64 17.31 -25.88
N LEU A 236 1.19 16.94 -24.68
CA LEU A 236 1.18 17.85 -23.53
C LEU A 236 2.59 18.36 -23.21
N LYS A 237 3.58 17.45 -23.17
CA LYS A 237 4.97 17.81 -22.94
C LYS A 237 5.50 18.77 -24.01
N ALA A 238 5.26 18.48 -25.29
CA ALA A 238 5.73 19.33 -26.39
C ALA A 238 5.13 20.74 -26.31
N THR A 239 3.86 20.86 -25.92
CA THR A 239 3.19 22.15 -25.71
C THR A 239 3.88 22.95 -24.60
N ILE A 240 4.20 22.30 -23.48
CA ILE A 240 4.86 22.95 -22.33
C ILE A 240 6.31 23.33 -22.66
N ASP A 241 7.03 22.47 -23.36
CA ASP A 241 8.41 22.76 -23.78
C ASP A 241 8.44 23.97 -24.74
N ALA A 242 7.44 24.13 -25.62
CA ALA A 242 7.29 25.32 -26.46
C ALA A 242 6.92 26.59 -25.68
N GLU A 243 6.01 26.49 -24.70
CA GLU A 243 5.68 27.62 -23.79
C GLU A 243 6.92 28.08 -23.00
N ARG A 244 7.76 27.13 -22.54
CA ARG A 244 9.01 27.43 -21.84
C ARG A 244 10.04 28.11 -22.74
N ALA A 245 10.25 27.61 -23.96
CA ALA A 245 11.16 28.24 -24.91
C ALA A 245 10.75 29.69 -25.23
N GLY A 246 9.44 29.95 -25.37
CA GLY A 246 8.94 31.31 -25.58
C GLY A 246 9.21 32.27 -24.41
N LEU A 247 9.27 31.77 -23.16
CA LEU A 247 9.63 32.58 -22.00
C LEU A 247 11.12 32.94 -21.98
N GLU A 248 11.99 32.02 -22.41
CA GLU A 248 13.43 32.30 -22.53
C GLU A 248 13.70 33.38 -23.59
N ASP A 249 12.88 33.46 -24.64
CA ASP A 249 12.95 34.51 -25.65
C ASP A 249 12.34 35.86 -25.19
N GLU A 250 11.35 35.84 -24.29
CA GLU A 250 10.65 37.04 -23.77
C GLU A 250 11.48 37.80 -22.72
N PHE A 251 12.27 37.09 -21.92
CA PHE A 251 13.04 37.67 -20.82
C PHE A 251 14.53 37.77 -21.18
N ALA A 252 15.04 39.01 -21.32
CA ALA A 252 16.45 39.26 -21.64
C ALA A 252 17.42 38.95 -20.47
N GLU A 253 16.93 39.00 -19.23
CA GLU A 253 17.68 38.67 -18.02
C GLU A 253 16.88 37.69 -17.14
N LEU A 254 17.59 36.77 -16.47
CA LEU A 254 17.01 35.77 -15.56
C LEU A 254 16.74 36.39 -14.18
N ASP A 255 15.87 37.40 -14.15
CA ASP A 255 15.52 38.16 -12.96
C ASP A 255 14.38 37.53 -12.15
N ASP A 256 13.93 38.22 -11.10
CA ASP A 256 12.84 37.76 -10.24
C ASP A 256 11.52 37.56 -11.01
N ALA A 257 11.27 38.34 -12.07
CA ALA A 257 10.08 38.22 -12.90
C ALA A 257 10.13 36.97 -13.77
N TYR A 258 11.29 36.64 -14.34
CA TYR A 258 11.51 35.37 -15.04
C TYR A 258 11.30 34.17 -14.10
N LEU A 259 11.91 34.20 -12.90
CA LEU A 259 11.77 33.11 -11.93
C LEU A 259 10.31 32.91 -11.48
N ALA A 260 9.58 34.00 -11.24
CA ALA A 260 8.16 33.93 -10.91
C ALA A 260 7.34 33.31 -12.06
N ARG A 261 7.69 33.66 -13.31
CA ARG A 261 6.98 33.15 -14.49
C ARG A 261 7.25 31.67 -14.76
N ILE A 262 8.50 31.22 -14.63
CA ILE A 262 8.87 29.81 -14.72
C ILE A 262 8.18 29.00 -13.62
N LYS A 263 8.17 29.50 -12.38
CA LYS A 263 7.45 28.83 -11.28
C LYS A 263 5.96 28.67 -11.59
N ALA A 264 5.32 29.71 -12.12
CA ALA A 264 3.91 29.66 -12.52
C ALA A 264 3.68 28.65 -13.66
N LEU A 265 4.62 28.55 -14.61
CA LEU A 265 4.57 27.55 -15.68
C LEU A 265 4.70 26.12 -15.14
N ASP A 266 5.60 25.88 -14.19
CA ASP A 266 5.76 24.57 -13.52
C ASP A 266 4.49 24.16 -12.77
N GLU A 267 3.84 25.09 -12.08
CA GLU A 267 2.56 24.86 -11.39
C GLU A 267 1.44 24.56 -12.41
N GLN A 268 1.38 25.31 -13.52
CA GLN A 268 0.44 25.07 -14.61
C GLN A 268 0.66 23.71 -15.28
N GLN A 269 1.91 23.31 -15.50
CA GLN A 269 2.28 21.99 -16.01
C GLN A 269 1.74 20.88 -15.10
N LYS A 270 1.98 20.98 -13.78
CA LYS A 270 1.48 19.99 -12.82
C LYS A 270 -0.04 19.88 -12.85
N MET A 271 -0.75 21.01 -12.92
CA MET A 271 -2.21 21.03 -13.01
C MET A 271 -2.73 20.38 -14.30
N ARG A 272 -2.12 20.70 -15.45
CA ARG A 272 -2.52 20.12 -16.75
C ARG A 272 -2.27 18.62 -16.80
N GLU A 273 -1.15 18.17 -16.24
CA GLU A 273 -0.84 16.74 -16.16
C GLU A 273 -1.83 15.99 -15.26
N GLN A 274 -2.15 16.55 -14.09
CA GLN A 274 -3.18 15.99 -13.20
C GLN A 274 -4.56 15.95 -13.87
N GLU A 275 -4.91 16.98 -14.64
CA GLU A 275 -6.16 17.04 -15.38
C GLU A 275 -6.20 15.98 -16.49
N LEU A 276 -5.10 15.78 -17.22
CA LEU A 276 -5.00 14.70 -18.20
C LEU A 276 -5.16 13.32 -17.53
N ILE A 277 -4.51 13.09 -16.38
CA ILE A 277 -4.68 11.84 -15.61
C ILE A 277 -6.15 11.64 -15.22
N LYS A 278 -6.85 12.68 -14.75
CA LYS A 278 -8.29 12.60 -14.41
C LYS A 278 -9.13 12.26 -15.62
N GLN A 279 -8.94 12.95 -16.75
CA GLN A 279 -9.69 12.71 -17.98
C GLN A 279 -9.50 11.28 -18.50
N LEU A 280 -8.25 10.82 -18.53
CA LEU A 280 -7.90 9.46 -18.93
C LEU A 280 -8.49 8.42 -17.98
N THR A 281 -8.43 8.68 -16.67
CA THR A 281 -9.03 7.80 -15.66
C THR A 281 -10.54 7.69 -15.84
N TYR A 282 -11.21 8.80 -16.14
CA TYR A 282 -12.65 8.81 -16.41
C TYR A 282 -12.97 8.02 -17.68
N ARG A 283 -12.24 8.28 -18.76
CA ARG A 283 -12.40 7.59 -20.05
C ARG A 283 -12.21 6.08 -19.93
N GLU A 284 -11.23 5.65 -19.12
CA GLU A 284 -10.98 4.24 -18.84
C GLU A 284 -12.02 3.64 -17.90
N GLY A 285 -12.35 4.32 -16.80
CA GLY A 285 -13.35 3.86 -15.84
C GLY A 285 -14.71 3.61 -16.49
N MET A 286 -15.11 4.44 -17.46
CA MET A 286 -16.34 4.25 -18.24
C MET A 286 -16.36 2.96 -19.07
N LYS A 287 -15.21 2.40 -19.43
CA LYS A 287 -15.11 1.11 -20.15
C LYS A 287 -15.28 -0.10 -19.23
N TYR A 288 -15.12 0.10 -17.92
CA TYR A 288 -15.10 -0.97 -16.90
C TYR A 288 -16.25 -0.85 -15.91
N ASN A 289 -17.18 0.07 -16.15
CA ASN A 289 -18.41 0.24 -15.40
C ASN A 289 -19.52 -0.62 -16.03
N ASP A 290 -19.30 -1.94 -16.03
CA ASP A 290 -20.33 -2.95 -16.29
C ASP A 290 -20.76 -3.60 -14.96
#